data_AF-A0A959Y9C2-F1
#
_entry.id   AF-A0A959Y9C2-F1
#
_cell.length_a   1.000
_cell.length_b   1.000
_cell.length_c   1.000
_cell.angle_alpha   90.00
_cell.angle_beta   90.00
_cell.angle_gamma   90.00
#
_symmetry.space_group_name_H-M   'P 1'
#
loop_
_entity.id
_entity.type
_entity.pdbx_description
1 polymer ?
#
loop_
_entity_poly.entity_id
_entity_poly.type
_entity_poly.pdbx_seq_one_letter_code
_entity_poly.pdbx_strand_id
1 'polypeptide(L)'
;MPTGTDTRPFHPGPPATRAELEAYLRGSLARDRAHQVERQLEADPLLREAAEGLAMPGALEALPDLRRPDGGGGTGTMVLIAAAALLLAGGAWWLLQEREGTHREEPAAIHSTGPVQLERSHLTSIEPEIDGER
;
A
#
# COMPACT_ATOMS: atom_id res chain seq x y z
N MET A 1 -38.40 -45.21 -28.13
CA MET A 1 -37.98 -45.10 -26.71
C MET A 1 -37.17 -43.82 -26.56
N PRO A 2 -37.65 -42.78 -25.87
CA PRO A 2 -36.81 -41.64 -25.54
C PRO A 2 -35.88 -42.03 -24.38
N THR A 3 -34.59 -42.18 -24.65
CA THR A 3 -33.54 -42.37 -23.64
C THR A 3 -33.18 -41.01 -23.03
N GLY A 4 -34.09 -40.47 -22.23
CA GLY A 4 -33.87 -39.23 -21.50
C GLY A 4 -33.28 -39.53 -20.13
N THR A 5 -31.97 -39.58 -20.02
CA THR A 5 -31.25 -39.13 -18.82
C THR A 5 -29.89 -38.64 -19.29
N ASP A 6 -29.70 -37.33 -19.31
CA ASP A 6 -28.38 -36.73 -19.49
C ASP A 6 -27.57 -36.92 -18.19
N THR A 7 -27.25 -38.17 -17.88
CA THR A 7 -26.44 -38.60 -16.75
C THR A 7 -24.99 -38.53 -17.19
N ARG A 8 -24.42 -37.33 -17.26
CA ARG A 8 -22.97 -37.15 -17.41
C ARG A 8 -22.36 -37.01 -16.01
N PRO A 9 -21.98 -38.11 -15.33
CA PRO A 9 -21.54 -38.09 -13.92
C PRO A 9 -20.25 -37.28 -13.70
N PHE A 10 -19.51 -37.00 -14.78
CA PHE A 10 -18.25 -36.26 -14.77
C PHE A 10 -18.35 -34.88 -15.42
N HIS A 11 -19.54 -34.48 -15.88
CA HIS A 11 -19.68 -33.11 -16.35
C HIS A 11 -19.67 -32.18 -15.12
N PRO A 12 -18.83 -31.13 -15.11
CA PRO A 12 -18.98 -30.10 -14.11
C PRO A 12 -20.41 -29.55 -14.23
N GLY A 13 -21.18 -29.72 -13.16
CA GLY A 13 -22.52 -29.16 -13.10
C GLY A 13 -22.47 -27.64 -12.91
N PRO A 14 -23.63 -27.00 -12.75
CA PRO A 14 -23.69 -25.55 -12.62
C PRO A 14 -22.86 -25.07 -11.42
N PRO A 15 -22.20 -23.90 -11.54
CA PRO A 15 -21.44 -23.31 -10.45
C PRO A 15 -22.33 -23.05 -9.24
N ALA A 16 -21.77 -23.16 -8.04
CA ALA A 16 -22.46 -22.91 -6.79
C ALA A 16 -22.96 -21.47 -6.74
N THR A 17 -24.25 -21.33 -6.54
CA THR A 17 -24.86 -20.02 -6.29
C THR A 17 -24.59 -19.59 -4.86
N ARG A 18 -24.68 -18.29 -4.60
CA ARG A 18 -24.57 -17.75 -3.25
C ARG A 18 -25.55 -18.41 -2.27
N ALA A 19 -26.82 -18.57 -2.65
CA ALA A 19 -27.83 -19.20 -1.78
C ALA A 19 -27.48 -20.66 -1.43
N GLU A 20 -26.86 -21.39 -2.36
CA GLU A 20 -26.39 -22.75 -2.11
C GLU A 20 -25.18 -22.77 -1.17
N LEU A 21 -24.25 -21.82 -1.28
CA LEU A 21 -23.14 -21.67 -0.32
C LEU A 21 -23.66 -21.35 1.08
N GLU A 22 -24.64 -20.45 1.21
CA GLU A 22 -25.27 -20.13 2.49
C GLU A 22 -25.99 -21.35 3.10
N ALA A 23 -26.71 -22.12 2.29
CA ALA A 23 -27.37 -23.35 2.71
C ALA A 23 -26.37 -24.46 3.07
N TYR A 24 -25.24 -24.55 2.34
CA TYR A 24 -24.14 -25.46 2.63
C TYR A 24 -23.51 -25.15 3.99
N LEU A 25 -23.17 -23.88 4.25
CA LEU A 25 -22.61 -23.43 5.52
C LEU A 25 -23.57 -23.63 6.70
N ARG A 26 -24.88 -23.51 6.45
CA ARG A 26 -25.93 -23.77 7.45
C ARG A 26 -26.22 -25.27 7.64
N GLY A 27 -25.61 -26.15 6.85
CA GLY A 27 -25.85 -27.59 6.89
C GLY A 27 -27.26 -28.01 6.41
N SER A 28 -27.98 -27.14 5.70
CA SER A 28 -29.35 -27.38 5.23
C SER A 28 -29.42 -27.85 3.77
N LEU A 29 -28.27 -27.98 3.10
CA LEU A 29 -28.19 -28.39 1.70
C LEU A 29 -28.30 -29.93 1.57
N ALA A 30 -29.00 -30.40 0.53
CA ALA A 30 -29.10 -31.84 0.26
C ALA A 30 -27.71 -32.45 -0.02
N ARG A 31 -27.48 -33.69 0.43
CA ARG A 31 -26.17 -34.36 0.41
C ARG A 31 -25.49 -34.35 -0.97
N ASP A 32 -26.24 -34.70 -2.02
CA ASP A 32 -25.68 -34.77 -3.38
C ASP A 32 -25.22 -33.38 -3.87
N ARG A 33 -25.97 -32.34 -3.49
CA ARG A 33 -25.62 -30.96 -3.83
C ARG A 33 -24.47 -30.43 -2.98
N ALA A 34 -24.44 -30.76 -1.69
CA ALA A 34 -23.31 -30.44 -0.80
C ALA A 34 -22.00 -31.04 -1.33
N HIS A 35 -22.02 -32.30 -1.75
CA HIS A 35 -20.86 -32.94 -2.34
C HIS A 35 -20.40 -32.26 -3.65
N GLN A 36 -21.35 -31.75 -4.43
CA GLN A 36 -21.00 -31.00 -5.62
C GLN A 36 -20.38 -29.63 -5.29
N VAL A 37 -20.86 -28.95 -4.24
CA VAL A 37 -20.27 -27.71 -3.73
C VAL A 37 -18.85 -27.97 -3.22
N GLU A 38 -18.62 -29.04 -2.47
CA GLU A 38 -17.28 -29.47 -2.01
C GLU A 38 -16.30 -29.59 -3.18
N ARG A 39 -16.68 -30.34 -4.23
CA ARG A 39 -15.84 -30.49 -5.43
C ARG A 39 -15.55 -29.16 -6.13
N GLN A 40 -16.47 -28.21 -6.08
CA GLN A 40 -16.27 -26.88 -6.67
C GLN A 40 -15.35 -26.02 -5.80
N LEU A 41 -15.45 -26.10 -4.47
CA LEU A 41 -14.54 -25.44 -3.54
C LEU A 41 -13.11 -25.97 -3.65
N GLU A 42 -12.95 -27.27 -3.91
CA GLU A 42 -11.65 -27.88 -4.18
C GLU A 42 -11.05 -27.41 -5.51
N ALA A 43 -11.90 -27.23 -6.53
CA ALA A 43 -11.46 -26.86 -7.87
C ALA A 43 -11.17 -25.34 -8.02
N ASP A 44 -11.83 -24.49 -7.24
CA ASP A 44 -11.75 -23.03 -7.36
C ASP A 44 -11.31 -22.37 -6.04
N PRO A 45 -10.04 -21.92 -5.94
CA PRO A 45 -9.52 -21.22 -4.77
C PRO A 45 -10.29 -19.95 -4.40
N LEU A 46 -10.81 -19.21 -5.38
CA LEU A 46 -11.55 -17.97 -5.13
C LEU A 46 -12.93 -18.27 -4.54
N LEU A 47 -13.57 -19.34 -5.01
CA LEU A 47 -14.83 -19.82 -4.43
C LEU A 47 -14.63 -20.26 -2.99
N ARG A 48 -13.49 -20.91 -2.69
CA ARG A 48 -13.12 -21.29 -1.33
C ARG A 48 -12.95 -20.07 -0.42
N GLU A 49 -12.19 -19.06 -0.85
CA GLU A 49 -12.03 -17.81 -0.10
C GLU A 49 -13.38 -17.10 0.13
N ALA A 50 -14.27 -17.10 -0.87
CA ALA A 50 -15.61 -16.54 -0.73
C ALA A 50 -16.44 -17.31 0.32
N ALA A 51 -16.36 -18.64 0.33
CA ALA A 51 -17.03 -19.47 1.33
C ALA A 51 -16.47 -19.27 2.75
N GLU A 52 -15.15 -19.11 2.89
CA GLU A 52 -14.49 -18.78 4.16
C GLU A 52 -14.93 -17.40 4.69
N GLY A 53 -15.03 -16.39 3.80
CA GLY A 53 -15.55 -15.08 4.15
C GLY A 53 -17.01 -15.13 4.60
N LEU A 54 -17.85 -15.95 3.93
CA LEU A 54 -19.24 -16.18 4.33
C LEU A 54 -19.37 -16.91 5.67
N ALA A 55 -18.39 -17.74 6.03
CA ALA A 55 -18.37 -18.47 7.30
C ALA A 55 -17.93 -17.60 8.50
N MET A 56 -17.44 -16.38 8.26
CA MET A 56 -17.05 -15.48 9.35
C MET A 56 -18.26 -15.11 10.24
N PRO A 57 -18.09 -15.00 11.57
CA PRO A 57 -19.18 -14.66 12.46
C PRO A 57 -19.87 -13.35 12.08
N GLY A 58 -21.20 -13.37 11.95
CA GLY A 58 -22.00 -12.20 11.58
C GLY A 58 -22.01 -11.85 10.08
N ALA A 59 -21.26 -12.57 9.24
CA ALA A 59 -21.18 -12.27 7.81
C ALA A 59 -22.50 -12.56 7.08
N LEU A 60 -23.15 -13.68 7.37
CA LEU A 60 -24.43 -14.06 6.76
C LEU A 60 -25.56 -13.11 7.18
N GLU A 61 -25.51 -12.63 8.42
CA GLU A 61 -26.50 -11.71 8.99
C GLU A 61 -26.30 -10.27 8.52
N ALA A 62 -25.06 -9.83 8.30
CA ALA A 62 -24.74 -8.49 7.84
C ALA A 62 -24.91 -8.32 6.31
N LEU A 63 -24.86 -9.40 5.55
CA LEU A 63 -24.92 -9.38 4.08
C LEU A 63 -26.21 -8.79 3.47
N PRO A 64 -27.41 -9.05 4.02
CA PRO A 64 -28.64 -8.38 3.59
C PRO A 64 -28.62 -6.87 3.85
N ASP A 65 -27.91 -6.43 4.89
CA ASP A 65 -27.76 -5.03 5.30
C ASP A 65 -26.68 -4.28 4.53
N LEU A 66 -25.82 -4.99 3.79
CA LEU A 66 -24.92 -4.40 2.81
C LEU A 66 -25.75 -3.91 1.62
N ARG A 67 -26.33 -2.70 1.77
CA ARG A 67 -26.80 -1.91 0.63
C ARG A 67 -25.65 -1.82 -0.36
N ARG A 68 -25.88 -2.33 -1.57
CA ARG A 68 -25.05 -2.01 -2.72
C ARG A 68 -25.00 -0.48 -2.75
N PRO A 69 -23.83 0.16 -2.64
CA PRO A 69 -23.78 1.61 -2.78
C PRO A 69 -24.27 1.90 -4.19
N ASP A 70 -25.50 2.41 -4.29
CA ASP A 70 -26.07 2.89 -5.53
C ASP A 70 -25.08 3.92 -6.07
N GLY A 71 -24.54 3.65 -7.27
CA GLY A 71 -23.40 4.36 -7.83
C GLY A 71 -23.52 5.88 -7.68
N GLY A 72 -22.74 6.44 -6.76
CA GLY A 72 -22.74 7.88 -6.46
C GLY A 72 -21.52 8.35 -5.67
N GLY A 73 -20.44 7.55 -5.60
CA GLY A 73 -19.20 7.91 -4.92
C GLY A 73 -18.29 8.85 -5.72
N GLY A 74 -18.86 9.78 -6.50
CA GLY A 74 -18.09 10.80 -7.21
C GLY A 74 -17.74 11.93 -6.24
N THR A 75 -16.45 12.22 -6.06
CA THR A 75 -15.92 13.35 -5.27
C THR A 75 -15.78 13.11 -3.76
N GLY A 76 -16.81 12.72 -3.03
CA GLY A 76 -16.75 12.64 -1.55
C GLY A 76 -15.72 11.65 -0.99
N THR A 77 -15.68 10.44 -1.55
CA THR A 77 -14.73 9.40 -1.12
C THR A 77 -13.30 9.72 -1.57
N MET A 78 -13.11 10.36 -2.73
CA MET A 78 -11.79 10.81 -3.17
C MET A 78 -11.24 11.93 -2.28
N VAL A 79 -12.09 12.83 -1.78
CA VAL A 79 -11.68 13.86 -0.81
C VAL A 79 -11.23 13.23 0.49
N LEU A 80 -11.92 12.21 1.00
CA LEU A 80 -11.52 11.50 2.21
C LEU A 80 -10.20 10.73 2.04
N ILE A 81 -10.01 10.06 0.90
CA ILE A 81 -8.75 9.38 0.58
C ILE A 81 -7.61 10.39 0.45
N ALA A 82 -7.83 11.51 -0.24
CA ALA A 82 -6.84 12.57 -0.39
C ALA A 82 -6.47 13.21 0.96
N ALA A 83 -7.46 13.46 1.82
CA ALA A 83 -7.24 13.98 3.17
C ALA A 83 -6.44 12.99 4.04
N ALA A 84 -6.77 11.70 3.99
CA ALA A 84 -6.03 10.66 4.70
C ALA A 84 -4.58 10.56 4.20
N ALA A 85 -4.35 10.61 2.89
CA ALA A 85 -3.01 10.60 2.30
C ALA A 85 -2.18 11.82 2.71
N LEU A 86 -2.79 13.02 2.75
CA LEU A 86 -2.12 14.24 3.21
C LEU A 86 -1.76 14.17 4.69
N LEU A 87 -2.64 13.62 5.54
CA LEU A 87 -2.34 13.42 6.96
C LEU A 87 -1.18 12.43 7.17
N LEU A 88 -1.15 11.34 6.42
CA LEU A 88 -0.05 10.36 6.48
C LEU A 88 1.26 10.96 5.98
N ALA A 89 1.24 11.70 4.88
CA ALA A 89 2.43 12.38 4.34
C ALA A 89 2.95 13.47 5.29
N GLY A 90 2.06 14.28 5.88
CA GLY A 90 2.41 15.29 6.86
C GLY A 90 2.96 14.70 8.16
N GLY A 91 2.35 13.62 8.67
CA GLY A 91 2.84 12.91 9.85
C GLY A 91 4.20 12.26 9.61
N ALA A 92 4.42 11.64 8.43
CA ALA A 92 5.71 11.09 8.05
C ALA A 92 6.78 12.19 7.93
N TRP A 93 6.47 13.32 7.31
CA TRP A 93 7.38 14.46 7.21
C TRP A 93 7.74 15.06 8.57
N TRP A 94 6.75 15.19 9.47
CA TRP A 94 6.94 15.66 10.84
C TRP A 94 7.89 14.74 11.63
N LEU A 95 7.70 13.42 11.51
CA LEU A 95 8.56 12.43 12.16
C LEU A 95 9.99 12.44 11.62
N LEU A 96 10.21 12.84 10.35
CA LEU A 96 11.55 13.00 9.81
C LEU A 96 12.25 14.27 10.33
N GLN A 97 11.53 15.38 10.53
CA GLN A 97 12.07 16.64 11.08
C GLN A 97 12.61 16.47 12.50
N GLU A 98 12.00 15.62 13.32
CA GLU A 98 12.48 15.32 14.69
C GLU A 98 13.89 14.68 14.70
N ARG A 99 14.38 14.16 13.57
CA ARG A 99 15.73 13.58 13.46
C ARG A 99 16.82 14.59 13.08
N GLU A 100 16.48 15.79 12.62
CA GLU A 100 17.45 16.81 12.22
C GLU A 100 17.82 17.77 13.36
N GLY A 101 17.21 17.62 14.54
CA GLY A 101 17.47 18.43 15.73
C GLY A 101 18.76 18.14 16.51
N THR A 102 19.61 17.22 16.05
CA THR A 102 20.89 16.89 16.71
C THR A 102 22.08 17.10 15.79
N HIS A 103 22.34 18.36 15.42
CA HIS A 103 23.71 18.87 15.31
C HIS A 103 23.71 20.36 15.67
N ARG A 104 23.66 20.61 16.98
CA ARG A 104 24.23 21.83 17.56
C ARG A 104 25.76 21.66 17.50
N GLU A 105 26.35 21.96 16.35
CA GLU A 105 27.77 22.31 16.34
C GLU A 105 27.87 23.78 16.73
N GLU A 106 28.09 23.96 18.02
CA GLU A 106 28.60 25.18 18.61
C GLU A 106 30.13 25.15 18.41
N PRO A 107 30.73 25.89 17.45
CA PRO A 107 32.15 26.08 17.48
C PRO A 107 32.48 26.97 18.67
N ALA A 108 33.08 26.31 19.67
CA ALA A 108 33.63 26.88 20.88
C ALA A 108 34.27 28.25 20.64
N ALA A 109 33.82 29.22 21.41
CA ALA A 109 34.57 30.44 21.68
C ALA A 109 35.90 30.04 22.35
N ILE A 110 36.97 29.94 21.59
CA ILE A 110 38.33 29.93 22.12
C ILE A 110 38.90 31.33 21.94
N HIS A 111 38.81 32.09 23.03
CA HIS A 111 39.83 32.98 23.56
C HIS A 111 40.65 33.84 22.57
N SER A 112 40.31 35.13 22.62
CA SER A 112 41.14 36.30 22.31
C SER A 112 42.59 36.20 22.82
N THR A 113 43.57 36.52 21.98
CA THR A 113 44.67 37.49 22.25
C THR A 113 45.30 37.94 20.91
N GLY A 114 45.18 39.22 20.52
CA GLY A 114 45.81 39.80 19.32
C GLY A 114 47.28 40.23 19.55
N PRO A 115 47.78 41.30 18.90
CA PRO A 115 47.73 41.65 17.48
C PRO A 115 49.14 41.97 16.92
N VAL A 116 49.42 41.79 15.61
CA VAL A 116 50.49 42.56 14.95
C VAL A 116 50.10 42.88 13.51
N GLN A 117 49.76 44.15 13.31
CA GLN A 117 49.94 44.84 12.03
C GLN A 117 51.40 44.78 11.61
N LEU A 118 51.68 44.51 10.34
CA LEU A 118 52.81 45.12 9.64
C LEU A 118 52.42 45.37 8.18
N GLU A 119 51.93 46.59 8.01
CA GLU A 119 52.02 47.41 6.82
C GLU A 119 53.43 47.33 6.19
N ARG A 120 53.51 46.98 4.90
CA ARG A 120 54.59 47.35 3.95
C ARG A 120 53.93 47.39 2.57
N SER A 121 53.37 48.51 2.15
CA SER A 121 54.05 49.64 1.50
C SER A 121 54.78 49.23 0.22
N HIS A 122 54.14 49.57 -0.91
CA HIS A 122 54.70 50.28 -2.05
C HIS A 122 56.06 49.86 -2.65
N LEU A 123 55.97 49.73 -3.98
CA LEU A 123 56.84 50.33 -5.01
C LEU A 123 57.87 49.44 -5.72
N THR A 124 57.81 49.58 -7.05
CA THR A 124 58.94 49.60 -8.00
C THR A 124 59.48 48.22 -8.41
N SER A 125 59.17 47.80 -9.63
CA SER A 125 60.03 47.98 -10.83
C SER A 125 61.26 47.06 -10.70
N ILE A 126 61.50 46.13 -11.61
CA ILE A 126 62.26 46.36 -12.84
C ILE A 126 62.23 45.02 -13.63
N GLU A 127 61.74 45.02 -14.87
CA GLU A 127 62.29 44.20 -15.96
C GLU A 127 63.58 44.88 -16.45
N PRO A 128 64.64 44.13 -16.82
CA PRO A 128 64.76 43.63 -18.20
C PRO A 128 65.40 42.21 -18.26
N GLU A 129 65.14 41.35 -19.25
CA GLU A 129 65.69 41.33 -20.63
C GLU A 129 67.22 41.48 -20.70
N ILE A 130 67.88 40.53 -21.38
CA ILE A 130 69.23 40.41 -22.02
C ILE A 130 69.66 38.93 -21.79
N ASP A 131 69.51 38.01 -22.75
CA ASP A 131 70.27 37.76 -23.99
C ASP A 131 71.73 37.31 -23.79
N GLY A 132 72.12 36.24 -24.51
CA GLY A 132 73.47 36.09 -25.04
C GLY A 132 74.48 35.15 -24.36
N GLU A 133 74.94 34.19 -25.17
CA GLU A 133 76.32 33.65 -25.24
C GLU A 133 76.72 32.43 -24.38
N ARG A 134 76.65 31.23 -24.97
CA ARG A 134 77.82 30.57 -25.60
C ARG A 134 77.46 29.28 -26.35
#